data_AF-A0A2V7S243-F1
#
_entry.id   AF-A0A2V7S243-F1
#
_cell.length_a   1.000
_cell.length_b   1.000
_cell.length_c   1.000
_cell.angle_alpha   90.00
_cell.angle_beta   90.00
_cell.angle_gamma   90.00
#
_symmetry.space_group_name_H-M   'P 1'
#
loop_
_entity.id
_entity.type
_entity.pdbx_description
1 polymer ?
#
loop_
_entity_poly.entity_id
_entity_poly.type
_entity_poly.pdbx_seq_one_letter_code
_entity_poly.pdbx_strand_id
1 'polypeptide(L)'
;MIRSPVRTTKLLRLIALFSLLVPGQLLLIACGGEPSAPSQQAPPVGSAGADQDVNRGELVTTTPASGTLTYTWTQVSGPSVGSLTGATPSFTAPSDVVTLVFDLVVSGGGDPSAPSRVVIWVLEDKAHALWVAPTGNDANAGTRAAPKATIQAAIDAANVGGLGADVYAAAGTYSGSLTLRPNVSVYGGYSPTTFLRDVAGNATVISGGTTAVTGTSTNALTLDGLTIRSADATVAGG
;
A
#
# COMPACT_ATOMS: atom_id res chain seq x y z
N MET A 1 -6.32 4.78 64.70
CA MET A 1 -5.16 4.25 65.45
C MET A 1 -4.48 3.20 64.56
N ILE A 2 -3.27 3.48 64.06
CA ILE A 2 -2.00 2.81 64.45
C ILE A 2 -1.82 1.50 63.66
N ARG A 3 -0.74 1.21 62.92
CA ARG A 3 0.55 1.85 62.58
C ARG A 3 1.14 1.08 61.38
N SER A 4 1.93 1.78 60.56
CA SER A 4 2.90 1.24 59.60
C SER A 4 4.19 0.77 60.36
N PRO A 5 5.36 0.57 59.75
CA PRO A 5 5.91 -0.54 58.93
C PRO A 5 7.23 -1.13 59.53
N VAL A 6 7.81 -2.22 58.98
CA VAL A 6 9.25 -2.56 59.14
C VAL A 6 9.74 -3.32 57.88
N ARG A 7 10.73 -2.96 57.05
CA ARG A 7 12.13 -2.45 57.12
C ARG A 7 13.24 -3.53 57.14
N THR A 8 14.01 -3.56 56.04
CA THR A 8 15.50 -3.59 55.93
C THR A 8 16.30 -4.87 56.23
N THR A 9 17.24 -5.23 55.34
CA THR A 9 18.72 -5.28 55.60
C THR A 9 19.48 -5.37 54.24
N LYS A 10 20.31 -4.40 53.79
CA LYS A 10 21.70 -3.98 54.16
C LYS A 10 22.76 -4.87 53.45
N LEU A 11 23.56 -4.43 52.46
CA LEU A 11 24.65 -3.43 52.38
C LEU A 11 26.03 -4.13 52.33
N LEU A 12 26.88 -3.83 51.35
CA LEU A 12 28.33 -3.81 51.55
C LEU A 12 28.99 -2.69 50.73
N ARG A 13 29.86 -1.94 51.41
CA ARG A 13 30.61 -0.75 50.97
C ARG A 13 32.08 -1.10 50.74
N LEU A 14 32.77 -0.35 49.89
CA LEU A 14 34.23 -0.10 49.97
C LEU A 14 34.53 1.27 49.29
N ILE A 15 34.64 2.39 50.04
CA ILE A 15 35.86 3.09 50.51
C ILE A 15 36.79 3.47 49.33
N ALA A 16 36.70 4.68 48.73
CA ALA A 16 37.16 6.02 49.16
C ALA A 16 38.68 6.25 49.04
N LEU A 17 39.12 7.25 48.24
CA LEU A 17 40.26 8.11 48.57
C LEU A 17 40.22 9.48 47.86
N PHE A 18 40.50 10.50 48.67
CA PHE A 18 40.71 11.94 48.44
C PHE A 18 41.64 12.32 47.28
N SER A 19 41.43 13.49 46.64
CA SER A 19 42.42 14.60 46.66
C SER A 19 41.89 15.93 46.09
N LEU A 20 42.59 17.00 46.45
CA LEU A 20 42.31 18.44 46.53
C LEU A 20 41.75 19.19 45.30
N LEU A 21 40.99 20.25 45.65
CA LEU A 21 40.71 21.46 44.87
C LEU A 21 41.97 22.33 44.72
N VAL A 22 42.26 22.82 43.51
CA VAL A 22 43.12 24.00 43.27
C VAL A 22 42.45 24.88 42.20
N PRO A 23 42.24 26.19 42.43
CA PRO A 23 41.81 27.13 41.39
C PRO A 23 43.02 27.87 40.79
N GLY A 24 43.00 28.17 39.49
CA GLY A 24 43.97 29.07 38.87
C GLY A 24 43.94 29.06 37.34
N GLN A 25 43.61 30.20 36.74
CA GLN A 25 43.70 30.49 35.30
C GLN A 25 45.16 30.38 34.80
N LEU A 26 45.39 30.07 33.51
CA LEU A 26 46.12 30.92 32.52
C LEU A 26 46.50 30.17 31.21
N LEU A 27 45.97 30.70 30.08
CA LEU A 27 46.53 30.84 28.72
C LEU A 27 47.00 29.65 27.84
N LEU A 28 46.23 29.47 26.73
CA LEU A 28 46.57 29.20 25.32
C LEU A 28 47.96 28.61 24.93
N ILE A 29 47.95 27.45 24.25
CA ILE A 29 48.32 27.21 22.82
C ILE A 29 48.49 25.69 22.66
N ALA A 30 47.62 25.07 21.86
CA ALA A 30 47.90 23.78 21.26
C ALA A 30 47.61 23.89 19.75
N CYS A 31 48.70 23.94 18.98
CA CYS A 31 48.70 23.64 17.54
C CYS A 31 48.79 22.11 17.40
N GLY A 32 47.94 21.53 16.55
CA GLY A 32 47.96 20.11 16.23
C GLY A 32 46.69 19.70 15.49
N GLY A 33 46.72 19.76 14.16
CA GLY A 33 45.61 19.38 13.32
C GLY A 33 45.30 17.88 13.43
N GLU A 34 44.11 17.55 13.90
CA GLU A 34 43.53 16.24 13.63
C GLU A 34 43.17 16.19 12.13
N PRO A 35 43.58 15.14 11.38
CA PRO A 35 43.12 14.96 10.02
C PRO A 35 41.60 14.79 10.06
N SER A 36 40.89 15.73 9.46
CA SER A 36 39.45 15.69 9.30
C SER A 36 39.10 14.37 8.60
N ALA A 37 38.36 13.49 9.27
CA ALA A 37 37.74 12.35 8.59
C ALA A 37 36.99 12.89 7.35
N PRO A 38 37.10 12.25 6.17
CA PRO A 38 36.35 12.70 5.00
C PRO A 38 34.88 12.80 5.40
N SER A 39 34.26 13.95 5.12
CA SER A 39 32.85 14.18 5.41
C SER A 39 32.03 13.11 4.68
N GLN A 40 31.66 12.03 5.37
CA GLN A 40 30.67 11.08 4.86
C GLN A 40 29.35 11.85 4.81
N GLN A 41 29.07 12.42 3.65
CA GLN A 41 27.79 13.07 3.39
C GLN A 41 26.73 11.98 3.55
N ALA A 42 25.74 12.22 4.42
CA ALA A 42 24.61 11.31 4.58
C ALA A 42 24.01 11.00 3.19
N PRO A 43 23.62 9.75 2.91
CA PRO A 43 23.10 9.38 1.60
C PRO A 43 21.91 10.29 1.23
N PRO A 44 21.76 10.66 -0.04
CA PRO A 44 20.67 11.51 -0.48
C PRO A 44 19.32 10.86 -0.14
N VAL A 45 18.38 11.65 0.38
CA VAL A 45 17.02 11.16 0.66
C VAL A 45 16.17 11.36 -0.59
N GLY A 46 15.98 10.30 -1.37
CA GLY A 46 15.01 10.26 -2.47
C GLY A 46 13.65 9.76 -1.98
N SER A 47 12.57 10.42 -2.40
CA SER A 47 11.20 9.94 -2.22
C SER A 47 10.61 9.62 -3.58
N ALA A 48 9.97 8.48 -3.79
CA ALA A 48 9.30 8.15 -5.06
C ALA A 48 7.97 8.92 -5.29
N GLY A 49 7.55 9.72 -4.30
CA GLY A 49 6.24 10.35 -4.27
C GLY A 49 5.21 9.54 -3.49
N ALA A 50 3.98 10.06 -3.39
CA ALA A 50 2.87 9.34 -2.78
C ALA A 50 2.28 8.32 -3.77
N ASP A 51 1.70 7.26 -3.22
CA ASP A 51 0.94 6.29 -4.01
C ASP A 51 -0.24 6.96 -4.73
N GLN A 52 -0.63 6.45 -5.89
CA GLN A 52 -1.60 7.09 -6.77
C GLN A 52 -2.70 6.13 -7.24
N ASP A 53 -3.93 6.64 -7.28
CA ASP A 53 -5.02 6.05 -8.04
C ASP A 53 -5.12 6.78 -9.37
N VAL A 54 -5.11 6.04 -10.47
CA VAL A 54 -5.15 6.57 -11.84
C VAL A 54 -6.16 5.81 -12.67
N ASN A 55 -6.80 6.48 -13.62
CA ASN A 55 -7.64 5.81 -14.60
C ASN A 55 -6.75 5.04 -15.58
N ARG A 56 -7.26 3.93 -16.10
CA ARG A 56 -6.66 3.24 -17.25
C ARG A 56 -6.46 4.22 -18.42
N GLY A 57 -5.29 4.16 -19.05
CA GLY A 57 -4.91 5.09 -20.11
C GLY A 57 -4.60 6.52 -19.66
N GLU A 58 -4.68 6.86 -18.37
CA GLU A 58 -4.31 8.18 -17.86
C GLU A 58 -2.79 8.41 -17.93
N LEU A 59 -2.36 9.65 -18.20
CA LEU A 59 -0.96 10.04 -18.07
C LEU A 59 -0.59 10.14 -16.60
N VAL A 60 0.41 9.36 -16.17
CA VAL A 60 0.92 9.37 -14.80
C VAL A 60 2.22 10.14 -14.72
N THR A 61 2.37 10.96 -13.68
CA THR A 61 3.63 11.66 -13.35
C THR A 61 4.01 11.35 -11.91
N THR A 62 5.26 10.93 -11.68
CA THR A 62 5.79 10.80 -10.31
C THR A 62 6.61 12.04 -9.95
N THR A 63 6.55 12.53 -8.72
CA THR A 63 7.33 13.69 -8.28
C THR A 63 8.27 13.34 -7.12
N PRO A 64 9.52 12.96 -7.38
CA PRO A 64 10.47 12.75 -6.32
C PRO A 64 11.11 14.03 -5.81
N ALA A 65 11.85 13.89 -4.70
CA ALA A 65 12.60 14.99 -4.11
C ALA A 65 13.56 15.64 -5.13
N SER A 66 13.61 16.98 -5.10
CA SER A 66 14.34 17.81 -6.04
C SER A 66 15.85 17.92 -5.71
N GLY A 67 16.70 17.89 -6.74
CA GLY A 67 18.15 18.09 -6.64
C GLY A 67 18.90 17.68 -7.91
N THR A 68 20.17 18.03 -8.02
CA THR A 68 21.08 17.51 -9.08
C THR A 68 21.52 16.10 -8.69
N LEU A 69 20.61 15.14 -8.81
CA LEU A 69 20.84 13.74 -8.47
C LEU A 69 20.71 12.87 -9.72
N THR A 70 21.31 11.68 -9.66
CA THR A 70 21.01 10.58 -10.57
C THR A 70 19.81 9.83 -10.02
N TYR A 71 18.83 9.55 -10.88
CA TYR A 71 17.58 8.88 -10.52
C TYR A 71 17.48 7.54 -11.24
N THR A 72 17.34 6.47 -10.46
CA THR A 72 17.19 5.10 -10.97
C THR A 72 15.82 4.57 -10.57
N TRP A 73 14.94 4.43 -11.55
CA TRP A 73 13.61 3.85 -11.38
C TRP A 73 13.62 2.37 -11.78
N THR A 74 13.14 1.51 -10.88
CA THR A 74 12.98 0.08 -11.13
C THR A 74 11.52 -0.29 -11.01
N GLN A 75 10.94 -0.86 -12.06
CA GLN A 75 9.62 -1.45 -11.97
C GLN A 75 9.71 -2.81 -11.27
N VAL A 76 9.02 -2.93 -10.15
CA VAL A 76 9.02 -4.12 -9.28
C VAL A 76 7.89 -5.07 -9.63
N SER A 77 6.73 -4.53 -10.04
CA SER A 77 5.54 -5.32 -10.36
C SER A 77 4.66 -4.64 -11.42
N GLY A 78 3.81 -5.46 -12.03
CA GLY A 78 2.85 -5.06 -13.07
C GLY A 78 3.42 -5.10 -14.50
N PRO A 79 2.58 -4.87 -15.51
CA PRO A 79 3.01 -4.82 -16.91
C PRO A 79 3.99 -3.69 -17.17
N SER A 80 4.97 -3.91 -18.04
CA SER A 80 5.99 -2.91 -18.34
C SER A 80 5.38 -1.65 -18.95
N VAL A 81 5.76 -0.48 -18.41
CA VAL A 81 5.34 0.85 -18.91
C VAL A 81 6.42 1.57 -19.71
N GLY A 82 7.51 0.87 -20.04
CA GLY A 82 8.70 1.45 -20.68
C GLY A 82 9.73 1.96 -19.69
N SER A 83 10.72 2.69 -20.20
CA SER A 83 11.83 3.23 -19.40
C SER A 83 11.45 4.54 -18.71
N LEU A 84 11.63 4.60 -17.39
CA LEU A 84 11.41 5.79 -16.58
C LEU A 84 12.75 6.46 -16.26
N THR A 85 12.90 7.74 -16.62
CA THR A 85 14.15 8.50 -16.42
C THR A 85 13.92 9.88 -15.86
N GLY A 86 14.91 10.39 -15.13
CA GLY A 86 14.91 11.74 -14.57
C GLY A 86 14.18 11.82 -13.23
N ALA A 87 14.08 13.05 -12.71
CA ALA A 87 13.36 13.31 -11.48
C ALA A 87 11.89 12.96 -11.67
N THR A 88 11.17 13.60 -12.59
CA THR A 88 9.73 13.39 -12.75
C THR A 88 9.39 12.56 -13.98
N PRO A 89 9.62 11.23 -14.02
CA PRO A 89 9.24 10.45 -15.17
C PRO A 89 7.72 10.45 -15.33
N SER A 90 7.29 10.23 -16.57
CA SER A 90 5.89 10.07 -16.92
C SER A 90 5.70 8.89 -17.84
N PHE A 91 4.52 8.29 -17.78
CA PHE A 91 4.12 7.18 -18.64
C PHE A 91 2.60 7.15 -18.77
N THR A 92 2.09 6.49 -19.82
CA THR A 92 0.66 6.24 -19.97
C THR A 92 0.29 4.97 -19.23
N ALA A 93 -0.68 5.05 -18.32
CA ALA A 93 -1.19 3.89 -17.60
C ALA A 93 -1.71 2.83 -18.59
N PRO A 94 -1.48 1.52 -18.31
CA PRO A 94 -2.08 0.45 -19.09
C PRO A 94 -3.60 0.60 -19.27
N SER A 95 -4.13 0.00 -20.34
CA SER A 95 -5.58 -0.06 -20.58
C SER A 95 -6.31 -1.05 -19.68
N ASP A 96 -5.56 -1.93 -19.01
CA ASP A 96 -6.10 -2.93 -18.10
C ASP A 96 -6.07 -2.44 -16.65
N VAL A 97 -7.00 -2.93 -15.83
CA VAL A 97 -7.01 -2.70 -14.38
C VAL A 97 -5.88 -3.52 -13.74
N VAL A 98 -4.86 -2.86 -13.22
CA VAL A 98 -3.65 -3.48 -12.69
C VAL A 98 -3.07 -2.68 -11.53
N THR A 99 -2.11 -3.27 -10.81
CA THR A 99 -1.25 -2.55 -9.88
C THR A 99 0.16 -2.49 -10.43
N LEU A 100 0.74 -1.30 -10.44
CA LEU A 100 2.15 -1.08 -10.76
C LEU A 100 2.89 -0.72 -9.48
N VAL A 101 4.11 -1.23 -9.32
CA VAL A 101 4.96 -0.92 -8.17
C VAL A 101 6.33 -0.52 -8.68
N PHE A 102 6.84 0.62 -8.21
CA PHE A 102 8.13 1.14 -8.59
C PHE A 102 8.97 1.44 -7.35
N ASP A 103 10.27 1.18 -7.45
CA ASP A 103 11.27 1.63 -6.49
C ASP A 103 12.15 2.69 -7.14
N LEU A 104 12.34 3.81 -6.45
CA LEU A 104 13.30 4.86 -6.77
C LEU A 104 14.53 4.73 -5.87
N VAL A 105 15.70 4.76 -6.50
CA VAL A 105 16.99 4.98 -5.83
C VAL A 105 17.63 6.25 -6.40
N VAL A 106 18.15 7.11 -5.52
CA VAL A 106 18.87 8.34 -5.93
C VAL A 106 20.33 8.30 -5.49
N SER A 107 21.22 8.92 -6.27
CA SER A 107 22.64 9.10 -5.92
C SER A 107 23.13 10.49 -6.31
N GLY A 108 23.94 11.10 -5.42
CA GLY A 108 24.55 12.42 -5.60
C GLY A 108 26.06 12.38 -5.81
N GLY A 109 26.61 11.25 -6.28
CA GLY A 109 28.05 11.04 -6.43
C GLY A 109 28.73 10.31 -5.26
N GLY A 110 27.98 10.00 -4.20
CA GLY A 110 28.35 9.09 -3.11
C GLY A 110 27.47 7.84 -3.09
N ASP A 111 27.35 7.22 -1.90
CA ASP A 111 26.50 6.03 -1.71
C ASP A 111 25.03 6.30 -2.11
N PRO A 112 24.35 5.33 -2.74
CA PRO A 112 22.97 5.47 -3.14
C PRO A 112 22.03 5.49 -1.93
N SER A 113 20.84 6.08 -2.12
CA SER A 113 19.76 6.02 -1.13
C SER A 113 19.25 4.59 -0.93
N ALA A 114 18.55 4.36 0.19
CA ALA A 114 17.65 3.22 0.27
C ALA A 114 16.54 3.34 -0.80
N PRO A 115 15.98 2.23 -1.29
CA PRO A 115 14.84 2.27 -2.20
C PRO A 115 13.63 2.96 -1.57
N SER A 116 13.01 3.87 -2.31
CA SER A 116 11.72 4.49 -1.98
C SER A 116 10.65 3.94 -2.90
N ARG A 117 9.55 3.43 -2.35
CA ARG A 117 8.48 2.77 -3.12
C ARG A 117 7.33 3.72 -3.43
N VAL A 118 6.78 3.60 -4.62
CA VAL A 118 5.47 4.15 -5.00
C VAL A 118 4.62 3.07 -5.64
N VAL A 119 3.35 3.02 -5.23
CA VAL A 119 2.32 2.13 -5.78
C VAL A 119 1.36 2.93 -6.64
N ILE A 120 1.00 2.39 -7.80
CA ILE A 120 0.02 3.00 -8.70
C ILE A 120 -1.08 1.97 -8.96
N TRP A 121 -2.29 2.28 -8.51
CA TRP A 121 -3.49 1.51 -8.82
C TRP A 121 -4.12 2.07 -10.09
N VAL A 122 -4.09 1.26 -11.15
CA VAL A 122 -4.75 1.57 -12.42
C VAL A 122 -6.17 1.01 -12.34
N LEU A 123 -7.14 1.92 -12.28
CA LEU A 123 -8.56 1.65 -12.07
C LEU A 123 -9.34 1.92 -13.35
N GLU A 124 -10.53 1.35 -13.50
CA GLU A 124 -11.41 1.66 -14.63
C GLU A 124 -11.95 3.08 -14.50
N ASP A 125 -12.56 3.43 -13.36
CA ASP A 125 -12.81 4.80 -12.92
C ASP A 125 -12.39 5.01 -11.45
N LYS A 126 -11.33 5.78 -11.23
CA LYS A 126 -10.80 6.10 -9.90
C LYS A 126 -11.74 6.96 -9.06
N ALA A 127 -12.60 7.76 -9.68
CA ALA A 127 -13.54 8.62 -8.97
C ALA A 127 -14.71 7.81 -8.39
N HIS A 128 -14.97 6.63 -8.95
CA HIS A 128 -16.11 5.78 -8.61
C HIS A 128 -15.66 4.35 -8.27
N ALA A 129 -14.68 4.22 -7.38
CA ALA A 129 -14.12 2.93 -6.95
C ALA A 129 -14.63 2.50 -5.56
N LEU A 130 -15.26 1.32 -5.49
CA LEU A 130 -15.70 0.67 -4.25
C LEU A 130 -14.85 -0.56 -3.91
N TRP A 131 -14.26 -0.54 -2.72
CA TRP A 131 -13.38 -1.59 -2.22
C TRP A 131 -14.13 -2.57 -1.32
N VAL A 132 -13.85 -3.86 -1.52
CA VAL A 132 -14.46 -4.96 -0.79
C VAL A 132 -13.39 -5.83 -0.18
N ALA A 133 -13.56 -6.21 1.09
CA ALA A 133 -12.70 -7.17 1.77
C ALA A 133 -13.55 -8.05 2.69
N PRO A 134 -13.19 -9.34 2.89
CA PRO A 134 -13.97 -10.21 3.78
C PRO A 134 -14.04 -9.71 5.23
N THR A 135 -13.08 -8.89 5.65
CA THR A 135 -13.00 -8.25 6.97
C THR A 135 -13.76 -6.92 7.06
N GLY A 136 -14.41 -6.49 5.97
CA GLY A 136 -15.15 -5.24 5.88
C GLY A 136 -16.50 -5.26 6.59
N ASN A 137 -17.31 -4.23 6.32
CA ASN A 137 -18.69 -4.12 6.80
C ASN A 137 -19.54 -3.45 5.71
N ASP A 138 -20.72 -3.97 5.40
CA ASP A 138 -21.56 -3.46 4.31
C ASP A 138 -22.15 -2.06 4.56
N ALA A 139 -22.20 -1.63 5.82
CA ALA A 139 -22.51 -0.25 6.18
C ALA A 139 -21.37 0.73 5.86
N ASN A 140 -20.16 0.25 5.57
CA ASN A 140 -19.04 1.10 5.24
C ASN A 140 -19.21 1.76 3.86
N ALA A 141 -18.51 2.88 3.68
CA ALA A 141 -18.50 3.63 2.43
C ALA A 141 -17.92 2.85 1.24
N GLY A 142 -17.10 1.81 1.47
CA GLY A 142 -16.40 1.09 0.39
C GLY A 142 -15.09 1.76 0.00
N THR A 143 -14.39 2.41 0.94
CA THR A 143 -13.02 2.88 0.72
C THR A 143 -12.01 1.80 1.14
N ARG A 144 -10.73 1.89 0.76
CA ARG A 144 -9.71 0.95 1.24
C ARG A 144 -9.58 0.91 2.77
N ALA A 145 -9.83 2.03 3.45
CA ALA A 145 -9.80 2.11 4.91
C ALA A 145 -11.09 1.59 5.58
N ALA A 146 -12.22 1.64 4.88
CA ALA A 146 -13.51 1.14 5.34
C ALA A 146 -14.18 0.36 4.18
N PRO A 147 -13.70 -0.86 3.88
CA PRO A 147 -14.19 -1.64 2.77
C PRO A 147 -15.56 -2.24 3.10
N LYS A 148 -16.35 -2.49 2.07
CA LYS A 148 -17.58 -3.29 2.20
C LYS A 148 -17.21 -4.75 2.48
N ALA A 149 -18.10 -5.47 3.16
CA ALA A 149 -17.87 -6.88 3.51
C ALA A 149 -18.19 -7.80 2.31
N THR A 150 -19.25 -7.49 1.57
CA THR A 150 -19.77 -8.31 0.49
C THR A 150 -19.68 -7.62 -0.86
N ILE A 151 -19.47 -8.41 -1.91
CA ILE A 151 -19.44 -7.92 -3.30
C ILE A 151 -20.83 -7.45 -3.74
N GLN A 152 -21.90 -8.14 -3.31
CA GLN A 152 -23.26 -7.73 -3.67
C GLN A 152 -23.63 -6.36 -3.07
N ALA A 153 -23.29 -6.08 -1.81
CA ALA A 153 -23.53 -4.77 -1.23
C ALA A 153 -22.73 -3.65 -1.94
N ALA A 154 -21.54 -3.96 -2.45
CA ALA A 154 -20.77 -3.02 -3.27
C ALA A 154 -21.40 -2.79 -4.64
N ILE A 155 -21.88 -3.85 -5.31
CA ILE A 155 -22.62 -3.72 -6.58
C ILE A 155 -23.89 -2.87 -6.39
N ASP A 156 -24.63 -3.10 -5.32
CA ASP A 156 -25.86 -2.35 -5.05
C ASP A 156 -25.57 -0.88 -4.73
N ALA A 157 -24.50 -0.61 -3.97
CA ALA A 157 -24.06 0.76 -3.68
C ALA A 157 -23.51 1.47 -4.93
N ALA A 158 -22.78 0.77 -5.79
CA ALA A 158 -22.22 1.30 -7.04
C ALA A 158 -23.32 1.78 -8.00
N ASN A 159 -24.47 1.11 -7.99
CA ASN A 159 -25.60 1.45 -8.82
C ASN A 159 -26.45 2.63 -8.27
N VAL A 160 -26.15 3.14 -7.08
CA VAL A 160 -26.87 4.29 -6.50
C VAL A 160 -26.50 5.56 -7.26
N GLY A 161 -27.48 6.18 -7.92
CA GLY A 161 -27.30 7.42 -8.69
C GLY A 161 -27.11 7.24 -10.20
N GLY A 162 -27.04 5.99 -10.69
CA GLY A 162 -27.06 5.68 -12.14
C GLY A 162 -25.82 6.09 -12.94
N LEU A 163 -24.77 6.60 -12.28
CA LEU A 163 -23.51 7.01 -12.91
C LEU A 163 -22.60 5.82 -13.24
N GLY A 164 -22.80 4.67 -12.61
CA GLY A 164 -21.88 3.54 -12.65
C GLY A 164 -20.71 3.73 -11.68
N ALA A 165 -20.20 2.62 -11.14
CA ALA A 165 -19.04 2.58 -10.26
C ALA A 165 -18.48 1.15 -10.27
N ASP A 166 -17.19 1.00 -9.99
CA ASP A 166 -16.49 -0.28 -10.11
C ASP A 166 -16.16 -0.88 -8.76
N VAL A 167 -16.30 -2.20 -8.65
CA VAL A 167 -16.04 -2.96 -7.43
C VAL A 167 -14.67 -3.63 -7.52
N TYR A 168 -13.83 -3.39 -6.52
CA TYR A 168 -12.48 -3.95 -6.40
C TYR A 168 -12.42 -4.84 -5.16
N ALA A 169 -12.37 -6.15 -5.37
CA ALA A 169 -12.53 -7.15 -4.32
C ALA A 169 -11.21 -7.81 -3.94
N ALA A 170 -10.93 -7.81 -2.64
CA ALA A 170 -9.81 -8.54 -2.08
C ALA A 170 -9.98 -10.07 -2.22
N ALA A 171 -8.87 -10.79 -1.99
CA ALA A 171 -8.86 -12.23 -1.90
C ALA A 171 -9.76 -12.68 -0.76
N GLY A 172 -10.49 -13.76 -0.99
CA GLY A 172 -11.45 -14.28 -0.04
C GLY A 172 -12.56 -15.06 -0.72
N THR A 173 -13.37 -15.73 0.10
CA THR A 173 -14.59 -16.39 -0.36
C THR A 173 -15.80 -15.55 0.01
N TYR A 174 -16.56 -15.14 -0.99
CA TYR A 174 -17.78 -14.36 -0.86
C TYR A 174 -18.97 -15.27 -1.11
N SER A 175 -19.69 -15.58 -0.04
CA SER A 175 -20.87 -16.43 -0.11
C SER A 175 -22.08 -15.65 -0.64
N GLY A 176 -22.88 -16.31 -1.47
CA GLY A 176 -24.10 -15.73 -2.05
C GLY A 176 -23.97 -15.48 -3.55
N SER A 177 -25.12 -15.47 -4.21
CA SER A 177 -25.21 -15.20 -5.63
C SER A 177 -25.08 -13.70 -5.91
N LEU A 178 -24.38 -13.35 -6.99
CA LEU A 178 -24.29 -11.97 -7.46
C LEU A 178 -25.43 -11.68 -8.44
N THR A 179 -26.08 -10.54 -8.26
CA THR A 179 -26.95 -9.94 -9.26
C THR A 179 -26.25 -8.69 -9.80
N LEU A 180 -25.74 -8.80 -11.03
CA LEU A 180 -25.01 -7.73 -11.69
C LEU A 180 -25.93 -6.52 -11.98
N ARG A 181 -25.31 -5.36 -12.16
CA ARG A 181 -25.96 -4.09 -12.51
C ARG A 181 -25.27 -3.51 -13.75
N PRO A 182 -25.98 -2.78 -14.62
CA PRO A 182 -25.36 -2.09 -15.74
C PRO A 182 -24.34 -1.07 -15.23
N ASN A 183 -23.25 -0.85 -15.98
CA ASN A 183 -22.18 0.09 -15.63
C ASN A 183 -21.50 -0.18 -14.27
N VAL A 184 -21.49 -1.43 -13.81
CA VAL A 184 -20.80 -1.85 -12.58
C VAL A 184 -19.88 -3.02 -12.87
N SER A 185 -18.59 -2.73 -13.05
CA SER A 185 -17.56 -3.77 -13.18
C SER A 185 -17.19 -4.36 -11.82
N VAL A 186 -16.70 -5.60 -11.82
CA VAL A 186 -16.16 -6.27 -10.63
C VAL A 186 -14.79 -6.86 -10.96
N TYR A 187 -13.78 -6.40 -10.25
CA TYR A 187 -12.39 -6.81 -10.36
C TYR A 187 -11.95 -7.52 -9.08
N GLY A 188 -11.64 -8.81 -9.18
CA GLY A 188 -10.97 -9.57 -8.13
C GLY A 188 -9.44 -9.51 -8.25
N GLY A 189 -8.77 -10.22 -7.35
CA GLY A 189 -7.31 -10.35 -7.37
C GLY A 189 -6.57 -9.41 -6.41
N TYR A 190 -7.24 -8.75 -5.48
CA TYR A 190 -6.57 -7.77 -4.60
C TYR A 190 -6.11 -8.41 -3.29
N SER A 191 -4.93 -8.05 -2.79
CA SER A 191 -4.49 -8.46 -1.46
C SER A 191 -5.43 -7.91 -0.37
N PRO A 192 -5.85 -8.70 0.63
CA PRO A 192 -6.73 -8.23 1.71
C PRO A 192 -6.07 -7.26 2.69
N THR A 193 -4.74 -7.16 2.66
CA THR A 193 -3.97 -6.28 3.56
C THR A 193 -3.48 -5.03 2.85
N THR A 194 -3.00 -5.18 1.62
CA THR A 194 -2.32 -4.10 0.89
C THR A 194 -3.11 -3.60 -0.31
N PHE A 195 -4.17 -4.30 -0.72
CA PHE A 195 -4.90 -4.04 -1.96
C PHE A 195 -4.00 -3.96 -3.20
N LEU A 196 -2.85 -4.63 -3.21
CA LEU A 196 -2.07 -4.81 -4.43
C LEU A 196 -2.74 -5.90 -5.26
N ARG A 197 -2.95 -5.65 -6.55
CA ARG A 197 -3.57 -6.62 -7.47
C ARG A 197 -2.55 -7.66 -7.94
N ASP A 198 -2.86 -8.92 -7.68
CA ASP A 198 -2.22 -10.11 -8.25
C ASP A 198 -3.29 -11.20 -8.36
N VAL A 199 -3.83 -11.37 -9.56
CA VAL A 199 -4.94 -12.31 -9.82
C VAL A 199 -4.56 -13.77 -9.53
N ALA A 200 -3.29 -14.12 -9.70
CA ALA A 200 -2.82 -15.49 -9.48
C ALA A 200 -2.64 -15.80 -7.98
N GLY A 201 -2.09 -14.84 -7.22
CA GLY A 201 -1.82 -15.01 -5.79
C GLY A 201 -3.00 -14.68 -4.87
N ASN A 202 -3.92 -13.81 -5.29
CA ASN A 202 -4.98 -13.26 -4.44
C ASN A 202 -6.38 -13.65 -4.94
N ALA A 203 -6.69 -14.95 -4.91
CA ALA A 203 -7.96 -15.45 -5.44
C ALA A 203 -9.20 -14.84 -4.75
N THR A 204 -10.04 -14.17 -5.55
CA THR A 204 -11.38 -13.72 -5.17
C THR A 204 -12.39 -14.77 -5.64
N VAL A 205 -13.00 -15.48 -4.69
CA VAL A 205 -13.90 -16.61 -4.97
C VAL A 205 -15.34 -16.21 -4.67
N ILE A 206 -16.22 -16.33 -5.66
CA ILE A 206 -17.68 -16.26 -5.48
C ILE A 206 -18.20 -17.67 -5.22
N SER A 207 -18.82 -17.88 -4.06
CA SER A 207 -19.47 -19.14 -3.68
C SER A 207 -20.98 -18.93 -3.67
N GLY A 208 -21.58 -18.99 -4.84
CA GLY A 208 -23.00 -18.70 -5.04
C GLY A 208 -23.92 -19.90 -4.85
N GLY A 209 -25.23 -19.65 -4.96
CA GLY A 209 -26.25 -20.71 -4.98
C GLY A 209 -26.26 -21.50 -6.29
N THR A 210 -27.41 -22.05 -6.67
CA THR A 210 -27.58 -22.80 -7.93
C THR A 210 -27.19 -21.96 -9.16
N THR A 211 -27.49 -20.67 -9.14
CA THR A 211 -26.96 -19.68 -10.09
C THR A 211 -26.04 -18.75 -9.31
N ALA A 212 -24.73 -18.81 -9.57
CA ALA A 212 -23.76 -18.00 -8.83
C ALA A 212 -23.75 -16.53 -9.25
N VAL A 213 -24.01 -16.25 -10.53
CA VAL A 213 -24.05 -14.88 -11.07
C VAL A 213 -25.23 -14.77 -12.03
N THR A 214 -26.05 -13.75 -11.83
CA THR A 214 -27.19 -13.40 -12.69
C THR A 214 -26.97 -12.00 -13.25
N GLY A 215 -27.13 -11.83 -14.55
CA GLY A 215 -27.17 -10.53 -15.22
C GLY A 215 -28.52 -10.31 -15.90
N THR A 216 -29.21 -9.22 -15.58
CA THR A 216 -30.42 -8.80 -16.27
C THR A 216 -30.19 -7.41 -16.86
N SER A 217 -30.22 -7.30 -18.20
CA SER A 217 -29.99 -6.03 -18.91
C SER A 217 -28.63 -5.36 -18.62
N THR A 218 -27.61 -6.16 -18.29
CA THR A 218 -26.26 -5.68 -18.03
C THR A 218 -25.59 -5.24 -19.33
N ASN A 219 -25.20 -3.96 -19.42
CA ASN A 219 -24.34 -3.43 -20.46
C ASN A 219 -23.17 -2.67 -19.82
N ALA A 220 -22.07 -2.57 -20.57
CA ALA A 220 -20.87 -1.84 -20.18
C ALA A 220 -20.34 -2.21 -18.77
N LEU A 221 -20.09 -3.51 -18.53
CA LEU A 221 -19.42 -3.99 -17.33
C LEU A 221 -18.36 -5.03 -17.66
N THR A 222 -17.41 -5.20 -16.74
CA THR A 222 -16.37 -6.22 -16.80
C THR A 222 -16.42 -7.09 -15.54
N LEU A 223 -16.28 -8.41 -15.68
CA LEU A 223 -15.92 -9.29 -14.57
C LEU A 223 -14.51 -9.82 -14.84
N ASP A 224 -13.56 -9.52 -13.96
CA ASP A 224 -12.16 -9.92 -14.14
C ASP A 224 -11.52 -10.36 -12.82
N GLY A 225 -10.62 -11.35 -12.88
CA GLY A 225 -9.91 -11.87 -11.71
C GLY A 225 -10.77 -12.60 -10.68
N LEU A 226 -11.91 -13.16 -11.09
CA LEU A 226 -12.84 -13.89 -10.22
C LEU A 226 -12.80 -15.39 -10.48
N THR A 227 -12.83 -16.19 -9.42
CA THR A 227 -13.21 -17.60 -9.47
C THR A 227 -14.69 -17.73 -9.10
N ILE A 228 -15.53 -18.20 -10.01
CA ILE A 228 -16.97 -18.32 -9.77
C ILE A 228 -17.35 -19.79 -9.57
N ARG A 229 -17.99 -20.10 -8.45
CA ARG A 229 -18.51 -21.44 -8.11
C ARG A 229 -20.00 -21.36 -7.82
N SER A 230 -20.79 -22.18 -8.51
CA SER A 230 -22.18 -22.45 -8.15
C SER A 230 -22.25 -23.60 -7.14
N ALA A 231 -23.39 -23.72 -6.47
CA ALA A 231 -23.68 -24.87 -5.62
C ALA A 231 -23.66 -26.18 -6.43
N ASP A 232 -23.25 -27.26 -5.78
CA ASP A 232 -23.30 -28.61 -6.35
C ASP A 232 -24.74 -29.00 -6.72
N ALA A 233 -24.88 -29.83 -7.75
CA ALA A 233 -26.17 -30.39 -8.13
C ALA A 233 -26.72 -31.24 -6.98
N THR A 234 -27.95 -30.95 -6.54
CA THR A 234 -28.63 -31.72 -5.48
C THR A 234 -29.26 -33.02 -6.00
N VAL A 235 -29.21 -33.26 -7.32
CA VAL A 235 -29.73 -34.45 -7.98
C VAL A 235 -28.70 -34.93 -9.01
N ALA A 236 -28.46 -36.25 -9.08
CA ALA A 236 -27.60 -36.85 -10.10
C ALA A 236 -28.19 -36.59 -11.50
N GLY A 237 -27.35 -36.20 -12.47
CA GLY A 237 -27.75 -36.07 -13.87
C GLY A 237 -28.22 -37.43 -14.40
N GLY A 238 -29.42 -37.47 -14.95
CA GLY A 238 -30.05 -38.68 -15.52
C GLY A 238 -29.54 -39.05 -16.90
#